data_AF-A0A2S4UEV1-F1
#
_entry.id   AF-A0A2S4UEV1-F1
#
_cell.length_a   1.000
_cell.length_b   1.000
_cell.length_c   1.000
_cell.angle_alpha   90.00
_cell.angle_beta   90.00
_cell.angle_gamma   90.00
#
_symmetry.space_group_name_H-M   'P 1'
#
loop_
_entity.id
_entity.type
_entity.pdbx_description
1 polymer ?
#
loop_
_entity_poly.entity_id
_entity_poly.type
_entity_poly.pdbx_seq_one_letter_code
_entity_poly.pdbx_strand_id
1 'polypeptide(L)'
;MIKEITENKASYAKQQGGEQEVTRIVEGLQVKTKKSKITLSKWLDKMAHGQVLANTYTRPVIFLSLIACNSFIPSRMGPQESPDTKPIYLVHVDGNHWVLATVQEIDGVMPIPPLILAAKSSSKSARAWVAFTKKGVALYKQGDEKKAP
;
A
#
# COMPACT_ATOMS: atom_id res chain seq x y z
N MET A 1 5.57 6.73 8.21
CA MET A 1 4.21 7.24 7.96
C MET A 1 4.01 8.69 8.36
N ILE A 2 4.04 9.09 9.64
CA ILE A 2 3.78 10.51 10.02
C ILE A 2 4.77 11.47 9.35
N LYS A 3 6.08 11.21 9.47
CA LYS A 3 7.12 12.01 8.79
C LYS A 3 6.84 12.13 7.29
N GLU A 4 6.63 10.96 6.68
CA GLU A 4 6.36 10.78 5.26
C GLU A 4 5.17 11.61 4.74
N ILE A 5 4.00 11.53 5.38
CA ILE A 5 2.81 12.26 4.94
C ILE A 5 2.92 13.76 5.20
N THR A 6 3.57 14.17 6.30
CA THR A 6 3.76 15.58 6.65
C THR A 6 4.73 16.27 5.70
N GLU A 7 5.85 15.64 5.36
CA GLU A 7 6.85 16.19 4.42
C GLU A 7 6.31 16.29 2.98
N ASN A 8 5.29 15.50 2.63
CA ASN A 8 4.74 15.43 1.28
C ASN A 8 3.26 15.82 1.21
N LYS A 9 2.77 16.65 2.14
CA LYS A 9 1.34 16.98 2.33
C LYS A 9 0.64 17.41 1.04
N ALA A 10 1.26 18.26 0.23
CA ALA A 10 0.68 18.76 -1.02
C ALA A 10 0.43 17.66 -2.06
N SER A 11 1.28 16.64 -2.11
CA SER A 11 1.08 15.50 -3.01
C SER A 11 -0.09 14.64 -2.54
N TYR A 12 -0.14 14.33 -1.25
CA TYR A 12 -1.23 13.55 -0.66
C TYR A 12 -2.57 14.27 -0.72
N ALA A 13 -2.61 15.59 -0.58
CA ALA A 13 -3.84 16.37 -0.71
C ALA A 13 -4.48 16.19 -2.09
N LYS A 14 -3.67 16.11 -3.16
CA LYS A 14 -4.16 15.84 -4.52
C LYS A 14 -4.65 14.40 -4.70
N GLN A 15 -4.10 13.45 -3.96
CA GLN A 15 -4.44 12.03 -4.05
C GLN A 15 -5.62 11.62 -3.17
N GLN A 16 -5.83 12.31 -2.04
CA GLN A 16 -6.72 11.88 -0.95
C GLN A 16 -7.94 12.78 -0.75
N GLY A 17 -8.29 13.59 -1.76
CA GLY A 17 -9.51 14.41 -1.71
C GLY A 17 -9.37 15.76 -0.98
N GLY A 18 -8.14 16.25 -0.79
CA GLY A 18 -7.87 17.60 -0.29
C GLY A 18 -7.12 17.64 1.05
N GLU A 19 -6.84 18.85 1.52
CA GLU A 19 -6.04 19.07 2.74
C GLU A 19 -6.74 18.62 4.03
N GLN A 20 -8.07 18.71 4.06
CA GLN A 20 -8.88 18.29 5.21
C GLN A 20 -8.74 16.79 5.45
N GLU A 21 -8.85 15.98 4.38
CA GLU A 21 -8.69 14.53 4.49
C GLU A 21 -7.27 14.13 4.89
N VAL A 22 -6.24 14.78 4.33
CA VAL A 22 -4.86 14.53 4.77
C VAL A 22 -4.67 14.85 6.25
N THR A 23 -5.26 15.96 6.73
CA THR A 23 -5.21 16.33 8.15
C THR A 23 -5.88 15.25 9.02
N ARG A 24 -7.06 14.79 8.62
CA ARG A 24 -7.77 13.70 9.30
C ARG A 24 -6.93 12.41 9.37
N ILE A 25 -6.24 12.06 8.29
CA ILE A 25 -5.36 10.88 8.23
C ILE A 25 -4.18 11.04 9.20
N VAL A 26 -3.52 12.21 9.21
CA VAL A 26 -2.42 12.50 10.14
C VAL A 26 -2.87 12.39 11.59
N GLU A 27 -4.02 12.95 11.95
CA GLU A 27 -4.59 12.87 13.29
C GLU A 27 -4.99 11.44 13.68
N GLY A 28 -5.47 10.65 12.71
CA GLY A 28 -5.75 9.22 12.88
C GLY A 28 -4.50 8.43 13.29
N LEU A 29 -3.35 8.74 12.69
CA LEU A 29 -2.07 8.07 12.96
C LEU A 29 -1.42 8.46 14.31
N GLN A 30 -1.81 9.59 14.89
CA GLN A 30 -1.23 10.05 16.15
C GLN A 30 -1.91 9.41 17.36
N VAL A 31 -1.11 8.88 18.29
CA VAL A 31 -1.58 8.35 19.57
C VAL A 31 -0.76 8.98 20.68
N LYS A 32 -1.42 9.61 21.67
CA LYS A 32 -0.74 10.33 22.75
C LYS A 32 0.13 9.39 23.60
N THR A 33 -0.44 8.26 24.00
CA THR A 33 0.23 7.28 24.86
C THR A 33 -0.23 5.86 24.52
N LYS A 34 0.57 4.85 24.87
CA LYS A 34 0.19 3.43 24.72
C LYS A 34 -1.09 3.03 25.49
N LYS A 35 -1.50 3.82 26.48
CA LYS A 35 -2.73 3.61 27.28
C LYS A 35 -3.95 4.30 26.68
N SER A 36 -3.78 5.10 25.63
CA SER A 36 -4.88 5.82 25.00
C SER A 36 -5.84 4.82 24.34
N LYS A 37 -7.15 4.99 24.56
CA LYS A 37 -8.17 4.20 23.88
C LYS A 37 -8.08 4.44 22.38
N ILE A 38 -7.93 3.37 21.60
CA ILE A 38 -7.88 3.42 20.14
C ILE A 38 -9.29 3.22 19.60
N THR A 39 -9.78 4.20 18.85
CA THR A 39 -11.07 4.17 18.14
C THR A 39 -10.86 3.74 16.69
N LEU A 40 -11.95 3.34 16.01
CA LEU A 40 -11.95 2.96 14.60
C LEU A 40 -11.31 4.01 13.69
N SER A 41 -11.47 5.30 13.99
CA SER A 41 -10.84 6.41 13.27
C SER A 41 -9.31 6.41 13.28
N LYS A 42 -8.69 5.60 14.13
CA LYS A 42 -7.24 5.43 14.26
C LYS A 42 -6.75 4.11 13.69
N TRP A 43 -7.64 3.29 13.15
CA TRP A 43 -7.29 2.01 12.56
C TRP A 43 -6.67 2.18 11.19
N LEU A 44 -5.89 1.18 10.78
CA LEU A 44 -5.31 1.13 9.45
C LEU A 44 -6.43 0.93 8.43
N ASP A 45 -6.71 1.98 7.67
CA ASP A 45 -7.51 1.91 6.44
C ASP A 45 -6.62 1.77 5.19
N LYS A 46 -7.01 0.87 4.29
CA LYS A 46 -6.29 0.56 3.06
C LYS A 46 -6.15 1.78 2.14
N MET A 47 -7.22 2.54 1.93
CA MET A 47 -7.26 3.63 0.96
C MET A 47 -6.58 4.89 1.49
N ALA A 48 -6.76 5.18 2.78
CA ALA A 48 -6.11 6.29 3.45
C ALA A 48 -4.60 6.09 3.60
N HIS A 49 -4.14 4.86 3.84
CA HIS A 49 -2.76 4.62 4.26
C HIS A 49 -1.90 3.85 3.26
N GLY A 50 -2.50 3.13 2.30
CA GLY A 50 -1.76 2.24 1.41
C GLY A 50 -0.63 2.94 0.63
N GLN A 51 -0.92 4.10 0.04
CA GLN A 51 0.09 4.88 -0.67
C GLN A 51 1.17 5.44 0.26
N VAL A 52 0.79 5.85 1.48
CA VAL A 52 1.71 6.37 2.51
C VAL A 52 2.65 5.26 2.98
N LEU A 53 2.15 4.04 3.16
CA LEU A 53 2.97 2.88 3.52
C LEU A 53 3.96 2.54 2.40
N ALA A 54 3.49 2.43 1.15
CA ALA A 54 4.33 2.08 0.03
C ALA A 54 5.49 3.08 -0.14
N ASN A 55 5.19 4.37 0.02
CA ASN A 55 6.19 5.43 0.00
C ASN A 55 7.11 5.46 1.23
N THR A 56 6.58 5.18 2.43
CA THR A 56 7.37 5.13 3.69
C THR A 56 8.47 4.07 3.59
N TYR A 57 8.14 2.90 3.03
CA TYR A 57 9.04 1.75 2.99
C TYR A 57 9.75 1.58 1.64
N THR A 58 9.45 2.42 0.66
CA THR A 58 9.91 2.29 -0.74
C THR A 58 9.60 0.90 -1.32
N ARG A 59 8.49 0.30 -0.93
CA ARG A 59 8.12 -1.08 -1.25
C ARG A 59 6.69 -1.18 -1.77
N PRO A 60 6.37 -2.17 -2.61
CA PRO A 60 4.98 -2.51 -2.88
C PRO A 60 4.29 -2.95 -1.58
N VAL A 61 3.08 -2.46 -1.34
CA VAL A 61 2.24 -2.85 -0.19
C VAL A 61 0.97 -3.46 -0.72
N ILE A 62 0.70 -4.68 -0.28
CA ILE A 62 -0.36 -5.54 -0.80
C ILE A 62 -1.37 -5.75 0.31
N PHE A 63 -2.62 -5.40 0.04
CA PHE A 63 -3.75 -5.69 0.92
C PHE A 63 -4.54 -6.85 0.35
N LEU A 64 -4.65 -7.93 1.12
CA LEU A 64 -5.41 -9.12 0.80
C LEU A 64 -6.65 -9.19 1.68
N SER A 65 -7.81 -9.39 1.09
CA SER A 65 -9.06 -9.61 1.83
C SER A 65 -10.01 -10.46 0.99
N LEU A 66 -11.01 -11.05 1.63
CA LEU A 66 -12.06 -11.81 0.92
C LEU A 66 -12.92 -10.94 0.00
N ILE A 67 -12.96 -9.61 0.24
CA ILE A 67 -13.79 -8.68 -0.53
C ILE A 67 -13.01 -8.10 -1.72
N ALA A 68 -11.78 -7.63 -1.47
CA ALA A 68 -10.96 -7.02 -2.51
C ALA A 68 -9.47 -7.05 -2.16
N CYS A 69 -8.66 -7.47 -3.13
CA CYS A 69 -7.20 -7.42 -3.06
C CYS A 69 -6.66 -6.23 -3.87
N ASN A 70 -5.77 -5.43 -3.31
CA ASN A 70 -5.22 -4.25 -3.99
C ASN A 70 -3.75 -4.05 -3.63
N SER A 71 -3.02 -3.45 -4.56
CA SER A 71 -1.59 -3.20 -4.42
C SER A 71 -1.29 -1.71 -4.57
N PHE A 72 -0.47 -1.17 -3.67
CA PHE A 72 0.09 0.17 -3.80
C PHE A 72 1.57 0.04 -4.10
N ILE A 73 2.04 0.78 -5.10
CA ILE A 73 3.47 0.89 -5.41
C ILE A 73 4.00 2.26 -4.97
N PRO A 74 5.29 2.37 -4.65
CA PRO A 74 5.89 3.66 -4.35
C PRO A 74 5.68 4.62 -5.53
N SER A 75 5.29 5.85 -5.22
CA SER A 75 5.04 6.89 -6.22
C SER A 75 6.17 7.92 -6.32
N ARG A 76 7.16 7.88 -5.42
CA ARG A 76 8.26 8.87 -5.41
C ARG A 76 9.64 8.31 -5.71
N MET A 77 9.99 7.18 -5.13
CA MET A 77 11.28 6.52 -5.34
C MET A 77 11.10 5.27 -6.21
N GLY A 78 12.07 4.99 -7.08
CA GLY A 78 12.08 3.81 -7.94
C GLY A 78 12.58 2.54 -7.23
N PRO A 79 12.49 1.36 -7.87
CA PRO A 79 12.96 0.09 -7.30
C PRO A 79 14.44 0.09 -6.92
N GLN A 80 15.28 0.80 -7.69
CA GLN A 80 16.72 0.89 -7.46
C GLN A 80 17.09 1.70 -6.21
N GLU A 81 16.15 2.52 -5.72
CA GLU A 81 16.29 3.33 -4.53
C GLU A 81 15.73 2.62 -3.29
N SER A 82 15.20 1.39 -3.45
CA SER A 82 14.63 0.63 -2.35
C SER A 82 15.70 -0.19 -1.61
N PRO A 83 15.70 -0.20 -0.26
CA PRO A 83 16.54 -1.12 0.50
C PRO A 83 16.10 -2.60 0.39
N ASP A 84 14.83 -2.85 0.05
CA ASP A 84 14.27 -4.19 -0.16
C ASP A 84 13.13 -4.06 -1.18
N THR A 85 13.11 -4.87 -2.22
CA THR A 85 12.06 -4.80 -3.26
C THR A 85 10.92 -5.78 -3.03
N LYS A 86 11.01 -6.66 -2.02
CA LYS A 86 9.95 -7.63 -1.71
C LYS A 86 8.67 -6.91 -1.24
N PRO A 87 7.48 -7.26 -1.76
CA PRO A 87 6.22 -6.69 -1.29
C PRO A 87 5.95 -6.97 0.19
N ILE A 88 5.22 -6.07 0.84
CA ILE A 88 4.67 -6.25 2.19
C ILE A 88 3.22 -6.71 2.05
N TYR A 89 2.89 -7.89 2.57
CA TYR A 89 1.53 -8.44 2.50
C TYR A 89 0.79 -8.23 3.82
N LEU A 90 -0.37 -7.59 3.74
CA LEU A 90 -1.30 -7.41 4.85
C LEU A 90 -2.59 -8.17 4.55
N VAL A 91 -2.94 -9.13 5.40
CA VAL A 91 -4.16 -9.92 5.28
C VAL A 91 -5.21 -9.40 6.25
N HIS A 92 -6.41 -9.16 5.74
CA HIS A 92 -7.56 -8.78 6.57
C HIS A 92 -8.17 -10.02 7.23
N VAL A 93 -8.27 -10.02 8.55
CA VAL A 93 -8.80 -11.11 9.37
C VAL A 93 -9.92 -10.57 10.27
N ASP A 94 -10.97 -11.38 10.45
CA ASP A 94 -12.11 -11.12 11.35
C ASP A 94 -12.79 -9.76 11.19
N GLY A 95 -12.73 -9.20 9.98
CA GLY A 95 -13.41 -7.94 9.63
C GLY A 95 -12.81 -6.68 10.23
N ASN A 96 -11.74 -6.78 11.04
CA ASN A 96 -11.19 -5.64 11.76
C ASN A 96 -9.67 -5.64 11.96
N HIS A 97 -8.96 -6.71 11.55
CA HIS A 97 -7.55 -6.87 11.85
C HIS A 97 -6.70 -7.01 10.58
N TRP A 98 -5.49 -6.45 10.62
CA TRP A 98 -4.49 -6.60 9.56
C TRP A 98 -3.28 -7.33 10.10
N VAL A 99 -2.91 -8.45 9.46
CA VAL A 99 -1.76 -9.27 9.86
C VAL A 99 -0.72 -9.26 8.75
N LEU A 100 0.55 -9.14 9.14
CA LEU A 100 1.66 -9.33 8.21
C LEU A 100 1.73 -10.81 7.80
N ALA A 101 1.66 -11.08 6.50
CA ALA A 101 1.72 -12.43 5.96
C ALA A 101 3.06 -12.71 5.30
N THR A 102 3.56 -13.93 5.52
CA THR A 102 4.62 -14.51 4.70
C THR A 102 3.98 -15.18 3.49
N VAL A 103 4.27 -14.66 2.30
CA VAL A 103 3.78 -15.21 1.03
C VAL A 103 4.91 -15.94 0.34
N GLN A 104 4.63 -17.19 -0.08
CA GLN A 104 5.58 -18.01 -0.81
C GLN A 104 5.70 -17.53 -2.26
N GLU A 105 6.93 -17.53 -2.76
CA GLU A 105 7.25 -17.25 -4.16
C GLU A 105 6.92 -18.48 -5.02
N ILE A 106 6.41 -18.26 -6.23
CA ILE A 106 6.25 -19.29 -7.26
C ILE A 106 7.27 -18.96 -8.34
N ASP A 107 8.23 -19.86 -8.57
CA ASP A 107 9.33 -19.67 -9.52
C ASP A 107 10.08 -18.34 -9.31
N GLY A 108 10.28 -17.96 -8.05
CA GLY A 108 10.95 -16.69 -7.65
C GLY A 108 10.10 -15.43 -7.86
N VAL A 109 8.80 -15.57 -8.15
CA VAL A 109 7.86 -14.45 -8.35
C VAL A 109 6.84 -14.42 -7.21
N MET A 110 6.68 -13.26 -6.58
CA MET A 110 5.59 -13.04 -5.63
C MET A 110 4.34 -12.50 -6.34
N PRO A 111 3.13 -12.99 -5.99
CA PRO A 111 1.89 -12.57 -6.63
C PRO A 111 1.47 -11.15 -6.21
N ILE A 112 1.13 -10.30 -7.18
CA ILE A 112 0.76 -8.90 -6.94
C ILE A 112 -0.66 -8.67 -7.46
N PRO A 113 -1.67 -8.44 -6.58
CA PRO A 113 -3.00 -8.01 -6.99
C PRO A 113 -2.98 -6.73 -7.84
N PRO A 114 -4.10 -6.36 -8.49
CA PRO A 114 -4.19 -5.15 -9.29
C PRO A 114 -3.66 -3.90 -8.56
N LEU A 115 -2.93 -3.07 -9.33
CA LEU A 115 -2.29 -1.86 -8.82
C LEU A 115 -3.29 -0.71 -8.75
N ILE A 116 -3.31 -0.01 -7.61
CA ILE A 116 -3.90 1.32 -7.49
C ILE A 116 -2.83 2.33 -7.92
N LEU A 117 -3.05 2.97 -9.06
CA LEU A 117 -2.07 3.85 -9.69
C LEU A 117 -2.46 5.32 -9.55
N ALA A 118 -1.50 6.14 -9.11
CA ALA A 118 -1.62 7.59 -9.08
C ALA A 118 -0.76 8.23 -10.19
N ALA A 119 -0.98 7.80 -11.45
CA ALA A 119 -0.06 8.04 -12.58
C ALA A 119 0.34 9.50 -12.82
N LYS A 120 -0.57 10.46 -12.56
CA LYS A 120 -0.32 11.91 -12.72
C LYS A 120 0.55 12.52 -11.62
N SER A 121 0.80 11.78 -10.54
CA SER A 121 1.52 12.24 -9.34
C SER A 121 2.78 11.41 -9.05
N SER A 122 3.11 10.44 -9.90
CA SER A 122 4.30 9.61 -9.75
C SER A 122 5.54 10.27 -10.35
N SER A 123 6.68 10.15 -9.67
CA SER A 123 7.97 10.58 -10.21
C SER A 123 8.40 9.72 -11.42
N LYS A 124 9.38 10.22 -12.19
CA LYS A 124 9.93 9.46 -13.33
C LYS A 124 10.56 8.14 -12.89
N SER A 125 11.30 8.11 -11.78
CA SER A 125 11.93 6.88 -11.26
C SER A 125 10.89 5.90 -10.72
N ALA A 126 9.86 6.39 -10.02
CA ALA A 126 8.81 5.55 -9.45
C ALA A 126 8.01 4.78 -10.51
N ARG A 127 7.87 5.30 -11.74
CA ARG A 127 7.18 4.59 -12.83
C ARG A 127 7.83 3.25 -13.19
N ALA A 128 9.11 3.04 -12.86
CA ALA A 128 9.77 1.76 -13.05
C ALA A 128 9.14 0.62 -12.20
N TRP A 129 8.43 0.94 -11.11
CA TRP A 129 7.69 -0.05 -10.33
C TRP A 129 6.60 -0.77 -11.13
N VAL A 130 6.00 -0.11 -12.13
CA VAL A 130 4.99 -0.75 -12.99
C VAL A 130 5.61 -1.88 -13.80
N ALA A 131 6.80 -1.65 -14.38
CA ALA A 131 7.54 -2.69 -15.08
C ALA A 131 8.04 -3.78 -14.12
N PHE A 132 8.55 -3.37 -12.95
CA PHE A 132 9.06 -4.28 -11.93
C PHE A 132 8.00 -5.28 -11.45
N THR A 133 6.77 -4.81 -11.21
CA THR A 133 5.68 -5.62 -10.67
C THR A 133 4.92 -6.43 -11.73
N LYS A 134 5.23 -6.26 -13.02
CA LYS A 134 4.48 -6.85 -14.14
C LYS A 134 4.34 -8.37 -14.06
N LYS A 135 5.42 -9.09 -13.72
CA LYS A 135 5.39 -10.56 -13.58
C LYS A 135 4.52 -11.00 -12.41
N GLY A 136 4.61 -10.32 -11.27
CA GLY A 136 3.77 -10.59 -10.10
C GLY A 136 2.28 -10.36 -10.38
N VAL A 137 1.95 -9.32 -11.14
CA VAL A 137 0.57 -9.04 -11.59
C VAL A 137 0.06 -10.13 -12.53
N ALA A 138 0.89 -10.60 -13.46
CA ALA A 138 0.52 -11.70 -14.34
C ALA A 138 0.28 -13.00 -13.55
N LEU A 139 1.15 -13.32 -12.58
CA LEU A 139 1.01 -14.50 -11.71
C LEU A 139 -0.31 -14.48 -10.92
N TYR A 140 -0.67 -13.32 -10.34
CA TYR A 140 -1.92 -13.18 -9.62
C TYR A 140 -3.14 -13.45 -10.51
N LYS A 141 -3.16 -12.86 -11.72
CA LYS A 141 -4.26 -13.04 -12.68
C LYS A 141 -4.47 -14.49 -13.11
N GLN A 142 -3.37 -15.24 -13.32
CA GLN A 142 -3.46 -16.66 -13.65
C GLN A 142 -4.15 -17.48 -12.53
N GLY A 143 -3.97 -17.08 -11.27
CA GLY A 143 -4.65 -17.69 -10.13
C GLY A 143 -6.14 -17.37 -10.09
N ASP A 144 -6.54 -16.16 -10.46
CA ASP A 144 -7.95 -15.75 -10.54
C ASP A 144 -8.70 -16.47 -11.67
N GLU A 145 -8.08 -16.58 -12.85
CA GLU A 145 -8.68 -17.26 -14.02
C GLU A 145 -8.94 -18.75 -13.75
N LYS A 146 -8.08 -19.42 -12.98
CA LYS A 146 -8.27 -20.82 -12.57
C LYS A 146 -9.40 -21.03 -11.55
N LYS A 147 -9.92 -19.96 -10.95
CA LYS A 147 -11.02 -20.01 -9.97
C LYS A 147 -12.38 -19.63 -10.57
N ALA A 148 -12.42 -19.16 -11.82
CA ALA A 148 -13.67 -18.91 -12.53
C ALA A 148 -14.31 -20.27 -12.92
N PRO A 149 -15.61 -20.48 -12.65
CA PRO A 149 -16.31 -21.73 -12.98
C PRO A 149 -16.40 -21.97 -14.49
#